data_AF-A0AAD6LI24-F1
#
_entry.id   AF-A0AAD6LI24-F1
#
_cell.length_a   1.000
_cell.length_b   1.000
_cell.length_c   1.000
_cell.angle_alpha   90.00
_cell.angle_beta   90.00
_cell.angle_gamma   90.00
#
_symmetry.space_group_name_H-M   'P 1'
#
loop_
_entity.id
_entity.type
_entity.pdbx_description
1 polymer ?
#
loop_
_entity_poly.entity_id
_entity_poly.type
_entity_poly.pdbx_seq_one_letter_code
_entity_poly.pdbx_strand_id
1 'polypeptide(L)'
;MSANDDAFVAWEEHIICHERGSRVVHYHLKDTFGDLVLAVIGTERSIRHMTYVVSDDFLEAYGSNESINASTKWRARREVVDWLTSMVSNEGSPLHVSSSKQIEGSESTH
;
A
#
# COMPACT_ATOMS: atom_id res chain seq x y z
N MET A 1 15.68 8.63 14.31
CA MET A 1 14.47 8.21 15.04
C MET A 1 13.97 6.99 14.29
N SER A 2 14.16 5.81 14.88
CA SER A 2 13.91 4.54 14.20
C SER A 2 12.47 4.11 14.38
N ALA A 3 11.83 3.81 13.24
CA ALA A 3 10.92 2.69 12.96
C ALA A 3 9.89 2.38 14.05
N ASN A 4 8.61 2.66 13.75
CA ASN A 4 7.43 1.82 14.06
C ASN A 4 6.08 2.58 14.04
N ASP A 5 6.03 3.84 13.58
CA ASP A 5 4.77 4.58 13.42
C ASP A 5 4.57 5.08 11.98
N ASP A 6 5.15 4.39 10.99
CA ASP A 6 4.85 4.61 9.56
C ASP A 6 3.54 3.89 9.17
N ALA A 7 2.51 4.05 9.98
CA ALA A 7 1.22 3.42 9.77
C ALA A 7 0.32 4.39 9.01
N PHE A 8 0.07 4.09 7.73
CA PHE A 8 -0.79 4.92 6.92
C PHE A 8 -2.25 4.75 7.33
N VAL A 9 -2.87 5.80 7.87
CA VAL A 9 -4.26 5.76 8.36
C VAL A 9 -5.29 6.04 7.26
N ALA A 10 -4.87 6.63 6.14
CA ALA A 10 -5.74 6.96 5.02
C ALA A 10 -4.96 7.16 3.72
N TRP A 11 -5.67 7.30 2.60
CA TRP A 11 -5.10 7.76 1.34
C TRP A 11 -6.01 8.78 0.67
N GLU A 12 -5.43 9.67 -0.13
CA GLU A 12 -6.12 10.76 -0.83
C GLU A 12 -5.76 10.78 -2.33
N GLU A 13 -6.74 11.09 -3.17
CA GLU A 13 -6.53 11.31 -4.60
C GLU A 13 -6.53 12.81 -4.93
N HIS A 14 -5.48 13.26 -5.62
CA HIS A 14 -5.29 14.64 -6.03
C HIS A 14 -5.14 14.72 -7.56
N ILE A 15 -6.06 15.41 -8.24
CA ILE A 15 -5.99 15.59 -9.69
C ILE A 15 -5.13 16.82 -9.98
N ILE A 16 -3.93 16.61 -10.54
CA ILE A 16 -2.96 17.68 -10.83
C ILE A 16 -3.25 18.30 -12.20
N CYS A 17 -3.44 17.46 -13.22
CA CYS A 17 -3.78 17.89 -14.57
C CYS A 17 -5.01 17.12 -15.06
N HIS A 18 -6.01 17.83 -15.55
CA HIS A 18 -7.24 17.24 -16.09
C HIS A 18 -7.39 17.42 -17.61
N GLU A 19 -6.34 17.89 -18.27
CA GLU A 19 -6.30 18.07 -19.72
C GLU A 19 -6.34 16.72 -20.44
N ARG A 20 -7.17 16.64 -21.49
CA ARG A 20 -7.37 15.42 -22.26
C ARG A 20 -6.10 15.07 -23.04
N GLY A 21 -5.52 13.90 -22.79
CA GLY A 21 -4.25 13.45 -23.35
C GLY A 21 -3.04 13.68 -22.43
N SER A 22 -3.22 14.42 -21.33
CA SER A 22 -2.16 14.79 -20.37
C SER A 22 -2.65 14.71 -18.92
N ARG A 23 -3.65 13.87 -18.64
CA ARG A 23 -4.20 13.76 -17.29
C ARG A 23 -3.14 13.25 -16.31
N VAL A 24 -2.96 13.95 -15.19
CA VAL A 24 -2.05 13.57 -14.09
C VAL A 24 -2.83 13.54 -12.79
N VAL A 25 -2.70 12.44 -12.06
CA VAL A 25 -3.36 12.19 -10.79
C VAL A 25 -2.34 11.65 -9.80
N HIS A 26 -2.24 12.26 -8.64
CA HIS A 26 -1.38 11.83 -7.55
C HIS A 26 -2.21 11.14 -6.47
N TYR A 27 -1.69 10.06 -5.93
CA TYR A 27 -2.25 9.39 -4.78
C TYR A 27 -1.28 9.54 -3.61
N HIS A 28 -1.77 10.16 -2.55
CA HIS A 28 -1.00 10.38 -1.33
C HIS A 28 -1.47 9.41 -0.26
N LEU A 29 -0.53 8.85 0.49
CA LEU A 29 -0.82 8.15 1.73
C LEU A 29 -0.70 9.14 2.87
N LYS A 30 -1.62 9.05 3.83
CA LYS A 30 -1.65 9.90 5.02
C LYS A 30 -1.18 9.10 6.22
N ASP A 31 -0.18 9.64 6.89
CA ASP A 31 0.38 9.03 8.10
C ASP A 31 -0.43 9.38 9.37
N THR A 32 -0.15 8.71 10.48
CA THR A 32 -0.75 8.98 11.81
C THR A 32 -0.54 10.44 12.25
N PHE A 33 0.59 11.03 11.88
CA PHE A 33 0.94 12.44 12.15
C PHE A 33 0.19 13.43 11.24
N GLY A 34 -0.50 12.93 10.20
CA GLY A 34 -1.26 13.73 9.25
C GLY A 34 -0.45 14.22 8.05
N ASP A 35 0.81 13.81 7.93
CA ASP A 35 1.65 14.09 6.77
C ASP A 35 1.19 13.30 5.54
N LEU A 36 1.29 13.92 4.36
CA LEU A 36 0.91 13.33 3.08
C LEU A 36 2.16 12.96 2.29
N VAL A 37 2.32 11.67 1.99
CA VAL A 37 3.43 11.13 1.21
C VAL A 37 2.94 10.71 -0.16
N LEU A 38 3.60 11.18 -1.23
CA LEU A 38 3.24 10.82 -2.60
C LEU A 38 3.60 9.36 -2.89
N ALA A 39 2.60 8.49 -2.92
CA ALA A 39 2.80 7.07 -3.10
C ALA A 39 2.76 6.65 -4.57
N VAL A 40 1.75 7.12 -5.32
CA VAL A 40 1.53 6.70 -6.71
C VAL A 40 1.20 7.88 -7.61
N ILE A 41 1.79 7.88 -8.80
CA ILE A 41 1.56 8.87 -9.85
C ILE A 41 0.86 8.18 -11.02
N GLY A 42 -0.39 8.57 -11.26
CA GLY A 42 -1.18 8.23 -12.43
C GLY A 42 -0.96 9.23 -13.55
N THR A 43 -0.34 8.81 -14.65
CA THR A 43 -0.14 9.64 -15.86
C THR A 43 -0.86 9.04 -17.05
N GLU A 44 -1.53 9.89 -17.83
CA GLU A 44 -2.08 9.51 -19.13
C GLU A 44 -0.94 9.48 -20.16
N ARG A 45 -0.56 8.27 -20.61
CA ARG A 45 0.53 8.07 -21.59
C ARG A 45 0.03 8.15 -23.03
N SER A 46 -1.24 7.80 -23.24
CA SER A 46 -1.98 7.96 -24.50
C SER A 46 -3.44 8.23 -24.16
N ILE A 47 -4.23 8.73 -25.13
CA ILE A 47 -5.66 9.00 -24.96
C ILE A 47 -6.37 7.75 -24.40
N ARG A 48 -7.00 7.84 -23.22
CA ARG A 48 -7.66 6.74 -22.48
C ARG A 48 -6.73 5.66 -21.91
N HIS A 49 -5.42 5.82 -22.03
CA HIS A 49 -4.42 4.90 -21.51
C HIS A 49 -3.66 5.54 -20.36
N MET A 50 -4.22 5.37 -19.17
CA MET A 50 -3.58 5.78 -17.94
C MET A 50 -2.60 4.71 -17.47
N THR A 51 -1.50 5.15 -16.89
CA THR A 51 -0.49 4.31 -16.26
C THR A 51 -0.26 4.84 -14.86
N TYR A 52 -0.14 3.95 -13.89
CA TYR A 52 0.13 4.32 -12.52
C TYR A 52 1.45 3.70 -12.09
N VAL A 53 2.33 4.51 -11.52
CA VAL A 53 3.66 4.10 -11.06
C VAL A 53 3.86 4.59 -9.63
N VAL A 54 4.55 3.78 -8.82
CA VAL A 54 4.98 4.21 -7.48
C VAL A 54 5.98 5.36 -7.63
N SER A 55 5.92 6.35 -6.73
CA SER A 55 6.87 7.47 -6.72
C SER A 55 8.25 6.99 -6.27
N ASP A 56 9.32 7.45 -6.92
CA ASP A 56 10.69 7.09 -6.56
C ASP A 56 11.01 7.49 -5.10
N ASP A 57 10.59 8.66 -4.64
CA ASP A 57 10.74 9.10 -3.25
C ASP A 57 10.09 8.13 -2.25
N PHE A 58 8.91 7.61 -2.59
CA PHE A 58 8.21 6.65 -1.75
C PHE A 58 8.93 5.30 -1.73
N LEU A 59 9.48 4.87 -2.86
CA LEU A 59 10.29 3.67 -2.93
C LEU A 59 11.60 3.81 -2.15
N GLU A 60 12.24 4.97 -2.18
CA GLU A 60 13.46 5.21 -1.41
C GLU A 60 13.20 5.20 0.10
N ALA A 61 12.06 5.78 0.53
CA ALA A 61 11.67 5.81 1.94
C ALA A 61 11.07 4.49 2.46
N TYR A 62 10.28 3.77 1.64
CA TYR A 62 9.43 2.65 2.06
C TYR A 62 9.63 1.34 1.28
N GLY A 63 10.52 1.33 0.28
CA GLY A 63 10.71 0.21 -0.66
C GLY A 63 11.39 -1.03 -0.10
N SER A 64 11.73 -1.03 1.19
CA SER A 64 12.15 -2.24 1.93
C SER A 64 10.97 -3.13 2.34
N ASN A 65 9.73 -2.68 2.18
CA ASN A 65 8.54 -3.51 2.37
C ASN A 65 8.38 -4.49 1.19
N GLU A 66 8.29 -5.79 1.49
CA GLU A 66 8.16 -6.86 0.48
C GLU A 66 6.90 -6.74 -0.41
N SER A 67 5.95 -5.86 -0.06
CA SER A 67 4.77 -5.55 -0.86
C SER A 67 5.00 -4.47 -1.92
N ILE A 68 6.11 -3.73 -1.87
CA ILE A 68 6.38 -2.56 -2.71
C ILE A 68 7.53 -2.90 -3.66
N ASN A 69 7.20 -3.61 -4.74
CA ASN A 69 8.17 -3.81 -5.81
C ASN A 69 8.30 -2.47 -6.57
N ALA A 70 9.51 -1.95 -6.69
CA ALA A 70 9.90 -0.81 -7.54
C ALA A 70 9.32 -0.84 -8.96
N SER A 71 8.97 -2.03 -9.44
CA SER A 71 8.45 -2.29 -10.78
C SER A 71 6.93 -2.35 -10.86
N THR A 72 6.21 -2.03 -9.78
CA THR A 72 4.75 -2.16 -9.75
C THR A 72 4.12 -1.04 -10.57
N LYS A 73 3.79 -1.39 -11.81
CA LYS A 73 3.17 -0.52 -12.79
C LYS A 73 1.75 -0.98 -13.04
N TRP A 74 0.77 -0.24 -12.55
CA TRP A 74 -0.63 -0.58 -12.73
C TRP A 74 -1.20 0.04 -14.01
N ARG A 75 -2.15 -0.68 -14.62
CA ARG A 75 -2.91 -0.20 -15.79
C ARG A 75 -4.33 0.19 -15.44
N ALA A 76 -4.85 -0.31 -14.32
CA ALA A 76 -6.18 0.04 -13.82
C ALA A 76 -6.10 0.79 -12.50
N ARG A 77 -6.93 1.84 -12.37
CA ARG A 77 -7.11 2.59 -11.12
C ARG A 77 -7.48 1.69 -9.96
N ARG A 78 -8.28 0.65 -10.21
CA ARG A 78 -8.71 -0.31 -9.19
C ARG A 78 -7.53 -0.97 -8.49
N GLU A 79 -6.49 -1.35 -9.23
CA GLU A 79 -5.32 -2.01 -8.64
C GLU A 79 -4.54 -1.05 -7.73
N VAL A 80 -4.45 0.22 -8.11
CA VAL A 80 -3.84 1.27 -7.28
C VAL A 80 -4.63 1.46 -5.99
N VAL A 81 -5.95 1.56 -6.09
CA VAL A 81 -6.82 1.75 -4.92
C VAL A 81 -6.77 0.53 -3.99
N ASP A 82 -6.76 -0.68 -4.55
CA ASP A 82 -6.65 -1.93 -3.78
C ASP A 82 -5.31 -1.98 -3.02
N TRP A 83 -4.21 -1.63 -3.69
CA TRP A 83 -2.89 -1.53 -3.06
C TRP A 83 -2.83 -0.46 -1.97
N LEU A 84 -3.32 0.76 -2.23
CA LEU A 84 -3.38 1.83 -1.22
C LEU A 84 -4.23 1.42 -0.01
N THR A 85 -5.36 0.75 -0.28
CA THR A 85 -6.24 0.24 0.79
C THR A 85 -5.54 -0.86 1.57
N SER A 86 -4.75 -1.73 0.91
CA SER A 86 -3.93 -2.73 1.59
C SER A 86 -2.85 -2.10 2.48
N MET A 87 -2.27 -0.97 2.08
CA MET A 87 -1.30 -0.24 2.93
C MET A 87 -1.96 0.31 4.19
N VAL A 88 -3.19 0.81 4.08
CA VAL A 88 -4.04 1.33 5.19
C VAL A 88 -4.82 0.22 5.93
N SER A 89 -4.78 -1.02 5.44
CA SER A 89 -5.45 -2.16 6.09
C SER A 89 -4.46 -3.15 6.69
N ASN A 90 -3.17 -2.99 6.42
CA ASN A 90 -2.13 -3.84 7.00
C ASN A 90 -1.96 -3.60 8.51
N GLU A 91 -2.57 -2.54 9.05
CA GLU A 91 -2.85 -2.34 10.48
C GLU A 91 -3.94 -3.28 11.04
N GLY A 92 -3.97 -4.53 10.57
CA GLY A 92 -5.09 -5.42 10.87
C GLY A 92 -4.89 -6.89 10.54
N SER A 93 -3.68 -7.39 10.27
CA SER A 93 -3.45 -8.84 10.35
C SER A 93 -2.92 -9.19 11.75
N PRO A 94 -3.75 -9.78 12.63
CA PRO A 94 -3.26 -10.35 13.86
C PRO A 94 -2.27 -11.43 13.46
N LEU A 95 -1.07 -11.35 14.02
CA LEU A 95 -0.16 -12.47 14.17
C LEU A 95 -0.96 -13.76 14.34
N HIS A 96 -1.02 -14.55 13.27
CA HIS A 96 -0.98 -16.01 13.27
C HIS A 96 -1.44 -16.68 14.59
N VAL A 97 -2.76 -16.72 14.86
CA VAL A 97 -3.30 -17.76 15.75
C VAL A 97 -3.36 -19.06 14.96
N SER A 98 -2.18 -19.67 14.79
CA SER A 98 -2.09 -21.05 14.35
C SER A 98 -2.79 -21.91 15.40
N SER A 99 -4.01 -22.33 15.06
CA SER A 99 -4.80 -23.30 15.82
C SER A 99 -4.03 -24.60 15.92
N SER A 100 -3.24 -24.73 16.99
CA SER A 100 -2.53 -25.96 17.31
C SER A 100 -3.45 -26.81 18.17
N LYS A 101 -4.29 -27.64 17.53
CA LYS A 101 -4.87 -28.80 18.20
C LYS A 101 -3.74 -29.80 18.45
N GLN A 102 -3.36 -30.02 19.70
CA GLN A 102 -2.57 -31.21 20.05
C GLN A 102 -3.07 -31.80 21.38
N ILE A 103 -4.07 -32.66 21.23
CA ILE A 103 -4.27 -33.96 21.87
C ILE A 103 -3.68 -34.16 23.29
N GLU A 104 -4.60 -34.31 24.23
CA GLU A 104 -4.40 -34.79 25.59
C GLU A 104 -3.70 -36.17 25.56
N GLY A 105 -2.44 -36.18 26.00
CA GLY A 105 -1.65 -37.40 26.20
C GLY A 105 -2.08 -38.07 27.51
N SER A 106 -2.33 -39.36 27.40
CA SER A 106 -2.86 -40.27 28.42
C SER A 106 -2.05 -40.26 29.72
N GLU A 107 -2.73 -40.08 30.85
CA GLU A 107 -2.19 -40.28 32.19
C GLU A 107 -2.02 -41.79 32.44
N SER A 108 -0.77 -42.25 32.49
CA SER A 108 -0.41 -43.52 33.13
C SER A 108 -0.50 -43.34 34.65
N THR A 109 -1.39 -44.09 35.29
CA THR A 109 -1.31 -44.33 36.74
C THR A 109 -1.01 -45.80 37.00
N HIS A 110 -0.07 -45.99 37.91
CA HIS A 110 0.53 -47.21 38.45
C HIS A 110 -0.48 -48.06 39.23
#